data_AF-A0A7Z9XC15-F1
#
_entry.id   AF-A0A7Z9XC15-F1
#
_cell.length_a   1.000
_cell.length_b   1.000
_cell.length_c   1.000
_cell.angle_alpha   90.00
_cell.angle_beta   90.00
_cell.angle_gamma   90.00
#
_symmetry.space_group_name_H-M   'P 1'
#
loop_
_entity.id
_entity.type
_entity.pdbx_description
1 polymer ?
#
loop_
_entity_poly.entity_id
_entity_poly.type
_entity_poly.pdbx_seq_one_letter_code
_entity_poly.pdbx_strand_id
1 'polypeptide(L)' 'MNNLETGRMLIAEAEADLERVHMEYNKARWNRAVRSAQEAVEHCLKGLLKIMGVEYPKEHDVGD' A
#
# COMPACT_ATOMS: atom_id res chain seq x y z
N MET A 1 6.02 -8.89 -16.47
CA MET A 1 4.78 -8.91 -15.68
C MET A 1 3.71 -8.12 -16.39
N ASN A 2 2.51 -8.67 -16.50
CA ASN A 2 1.34 -7.95 -17.00
C ASN A 2 0.70 -7.12 -15.86
N ASN A 3 -0.23 -6.22 -16.23
CA ASN A 3 -0.91 -5.34 -15.28
C ASN A 3 -1.69 -6.08 -14.18
N LEU A 4 -2.24 -7.26 -14.49
CA LEU A 4 -2.95 -8.10 -13.52
C LEU A 4 -1.99 -8.71 -12.49
N GLU A 5 -0.84 -9.21 -12.92
CA GLU A 5 0.20 -9.76 -12.03
C GLU A 5 0.72 -8.67 -11.10
N THR A 6 1.12 -7.52 -11.65
CA THR A 6 1.58 -6.36 -10.86
C THR A 6 0.53 -5.93 -9.86
N GLY A 7 -0.73 -5.83 -10.29
CA GLY A 7 -1.84 -5.46 -9.43
C GLY A 7 -2.05 -6.44 -8.28
N ARG A 8 -1.96 -7.75 -8.53
CA ARG A 8 -2.08 -8.79 -7.48
C ARG A 8 -0.94 -8.73 -6.46
N MET A 9 0.29 -8.47 -6.91
CA MET A 9 1.40 -8.30 -5.97
C MET A 9 1.20 -7.07 -5.08
N LEU A 10 0.73 -5.95 -5.64
CA LEU A 10 0.42 -4.75 -4.85
C LEU A 10 -0.71 -5.01 -3.83
N ILE A 11 -1.71 -5.82 -4.17
CA ILE A 11 -2.74 -6.23 -3.20
C ILE A 11 -2.15 -7.09 -2.08
N ALA A 12 -1.25 -8.02 -2.41
CA ALA A 12 -0.57 -8.84 -1.38
C ALA A 12 0.32 -7.97 -0.45
N GLU A 13 1.00 -6.95 -0.99
CA GLU A 13 1.74 -5.98 -0.18
C GLU A 13 0.80 -5.17 0.73
N ALA A 14 -0.37 -4.77 0.23
CA ALA A 14 -1.37 -4.08 1.06
C ALA A 14 -1.86 -4.94 2.23
N GLU A 15 -2.02 -6.25 2.03
CA GLU A 15 -2.36 -7.19 3.11
C GLU A 15 -1.23 -7.26 4.16
N ALA A 16 0.03 -7.35 3.72
CA ALA A 16 1.19 -7.34 4.60
C ALA A 16 1.33 -6.02 5.38
N ASP A 17 0.98 -4.89 4.75
CA ASP A 17 0.96 -3.59 5.41
C ASP A 17 -0.12 -3.52 6.50
N LEU A 18 -1.30 -4.11 6.29
CA LEU A 18 -2.35 -4.20 7.32
C LEU A 18 -1.90 -5.04 8.52
N GLU A 19 -1.21 -6.16 8.30
CA GLU A 19 -0.58 -6.93 9.37
C GLU A 19 0.41 -6.06 10.17
N ARG A 20 1.20 -5.24 9.46
CA ARG A 20 2.16 -4.30 10.07
C ARG A 20 1.44 -3.22 10.89
N VAL A 21 0.32 -2.68 10.42
CA VAL A 21 -0.51 -1.73 11.19
C VAL A 21 -0.89 -2.34 12.54
N HIS A 22 -1.43 -3.56 12.54
CA HIS A 22 -1.84 -4.24 13.77
C HIS A 22 -0.64 -4.50 14.70
N MET A 23 0.49 -4.93 14.15
CA MET A 23 1.70 -5.16 14.94
C MET A 23 2.21 -3.86 15.60
N GLU A 24 2.30 -2.77 14.85
CA GLU A 24 2.81 -1.49 15.36
C GLU A 24 1.84 -0.82 16.33
N TYR A 25 0.53 -0.96 16.09
CA TYR A 25 -0.52 -0.54 17.01
C TYR A 25 -0.39 -1.27 18.36
N ASN A 26 -0.27 -2.60 18.34
CA ASN A 26 -0.12 -3.41 19.56
C ASN A 26 1.17 -3.09 20.35
N LYS A 27 2.20 -2.58 19.66
CA LYS A 27 3.47 -2.12 20.28
C LYS A 27 3.42 -0.67 20.75
N ALA A 28 2.26 0.00 20.67
CA ALA A 28 2.08 1.42 20.97
C ALA A 28 3.00 2.36 20.15
N ARG A 29 3.42 1.94 18.95
CA ARG A 29 4.25 2.72 18.03
C ARG A 29 3.37 3.47 17.04
N TRP A 30 2.59 4.41 17.56
CA TRP A 30 1.47 5.04 16.86
C TRP A 30 1.88 5.71 15.54
N ASN A 31 3.02 6.39 15.49
CA ASN A 31 3.53 7.00 14.27
C ASN A 31 3.81 5.97 13.17
N ARG A 32 4.33 4.78 13.54
CA ARG A 32 4.56 3.68 12.59
C ARG A 32 3.25 3.02 12.17
N ALA A 33 2.30 2.85 13.09
CA ALA A 33 0.98 2.33 12.75
C ALA A 33 0.27 3.22 11.71
N VAL A 34 0.33 4.55 11.85
CA VAL A 34 -0.22 5.50 10.87
C VAL A 34 0.51 5.40 9.53
N ARG A 35 1.85 5.37 9.53
CA ARG A 35 2.66 5.21 8.31
C ARG A 35 2.29 3.93 7.56
N SER A 36 2.20 2.80 8.25
CA SER A 36 1.84 1.52 7.63
C SER A 36 0.40 1.51 7.13
N ALA A 37 -0.51 2.26 7.76
CA ALA A 37 -1.87 2.39 7.27
C ALA A 37 -1.93 3.20 5.97
N GLN A 38 -1.09 4.24 5.84
CA GLN A 38 -0.94 4.98 4.58
C GLN A 38 -0.39 4.07 3.47
N GLU A 39 0.65 3.29 3.77
CA GLU A 39 1.25 2.32 2.84
C GLU A 39 0.20 1.29 2.37
N ALA A 40 -0.59 0.73 3.29
CA ALA A 40 -1.66 -0.22 2.96
C ALA A 40 -2.69 0.36 1.98
N VAL A 41 -3.17 1.58 2.23
CA VAL A 41 -4.12 2.27 1.35
C VAL A 41 -3.51 2.52 -0.03
N GLU A 42 -2.25 2.95 -0.05
CA GLU A 42 -1.54 3.27 -1.28
C GLU A 42 -1.31 2.03 -2.16
N HIS A 43 -0.78 0.95 -1.58
CA HIS A 43 -0.59 -0.31 -2.30
C HIS A 43 -1.91 -0.90 -2.79
N CYS A 44 -2.97 -0.82 -1.98
CA CYS A 44 -4.29 -1.27 -2.38
C CYS A 44 -4.81 -0.48 -3.59
N LEU A 45 -4.75 0.85 -3.54
CA LEU A 45 -5.20 1.72 -4.63
C LEU A 45 -4.38 1.50 -5.90
N LYS A 46 -3.05 1.47 -5.80
CA LYS A 46 -2.14 1.19 -6.92
C LYS A 46 -2.44 -0.18 -7.54
N GLY A 47 -2.69 -1.19 -6.69
CA GLY A 47 -3.04 -2.54 -7.11
C GLY A 47 -4.34 -2.59 -7.91
N LEU A 48 -5.41 -1.98 -7.39
CA LEU A 48 -6.70 -1.89 -8.08
C LEU A 48 -6.59 -1.15 -9.42
N LEU A 49 -5.93 0.00 -9.44
CA LEU A 49 -5.71 0.76 -10.68
C LEU A 49 -4.97 -0.10 -11.72
N LYS A 50 -3.94 -0.84 -11.31
CA LYS A 50 -3.24 -1.75 -12.20
C LYS A 50 -4.11 -2.87 -12.73
N ILE A 51 -4.90 -3.52 -11.89
CA ILE A 51 -5.85 -4.55 -12.33
C ILE A 51 -6.83 -3.98 -13.38
N MET A 52 -7.27 -2.74 -13.20
CA MET A 52 -8.16 -2.02 -14.12
C MET A 52 -7.46 -1.50 -15.39
N GLY A 53 -6.14 -1.71 -15.53
CA GLY A 53 -5.37 -1.20 -16.66
C GLY A 53 -5.09 0.30 -16.62
N VAL A 54 -5.23 0.93 -15.46
CA VAL A 54 -4.95 2.35 -15.22
C VAL A 54 -3.56 2.52 -14.62
N GLU A 55 -2.74 3.38 -15.21
CA GLU A 55 -1.45 3.77 -14.63
C GLU A 55 -1.66 4.82 -13.54
N TYR A 56 -1.01 4.66 -12.40
CA TYR A 56 -0.97 5.66 -11.34
C TYR A 56 0.27 6.56 -11.49
N PRO A 57 0.25 7.81 -10.97
CA PRO A 57 1.42 8.68 -10.95
C PRO A 57 2.59 8.03 -10.20
N LYS A 58 3.77 8.01 -10.82
CA LYS A 58 4.97 7.43 -10.20
C LYS A 58 5.61 8.36 -9.16
N GLU A 59 5.27 9.64 -9.20
CA GLU A 59 5.75 10.62 -8.25
C GLU A 59 4.96 10.48 -6.95
N HIS A 60 5.68 10.24 -5.87
CA HIS A 60 5.15 10.43 -4.53
C HIS A 60 5.32 11.90 -4.18
N ASP A 61 4.22 12.64 -4.20
CA ASP A 61 4.17 14.01 -3.69
C ASP A 61 4.17 13.96 -2.15
N VAL A 62 5.31 13.55 -1.59
CA VAL A 62 5.63 13.75 -0.16
C VAL A 62 6.30 15.12 -0.10
N GLY A 63 5.49 16.17 -0.01
CA GLY A 63 5.93 17.57 -0.12
C GLY A 63 7.26 17.88 0.56
N ASP A 64 8.06 18.68 -0.13
CA ASP A 64 9.35 19.25 0.32
C ASP A 64 9.28 19.89 1.73
#